data_AF-A0A7L2QZ00-F1
#
_entry.id   AF-A0A7L2QZ00-F1
#
_cell.length_a   1.000
_cell.length_b   1.000
_cell.length_c   1.000
_cell.angle_alpha   90.00
_cell.angle_beta   90.00
_cell.angle_gamma   90.00
#
_symmetry.space_group_name_H-M   'P 1'
#
loop_
_entity.id
_entity.type
_entity.pdbx_description
1 polymer ?
#
loop_
_entity_poly.entity_id
_entity_poly.type
_entity_poly.pdbx_seq_one_letter_code
_entity_poly.pdbx_strand_id
1 'polypeptide(L)'
;FLIIFVFRIGKGFQGVMKRWGFKGQPASHGQTKTHRRPGAISTNGLVTSPLQQHSVFRATAFLMTVMWRGTDVWRINTKHDIIYVNGSVPGHTNCLVKV
;
A
#
# COMPACT_ATOMS: atom_id res chain seq x y z
N PHE A 1 -8.83 -2.82 -22.04
CA PHE A 1 -8.20 -2.38 -20.78
C PHE A 1 -8.79 -1.08 -20.26
N LEU A 2 -9.52 -1.20 -19.15
CA LEU A 2 -10.12 -0.12 -18.37
C LEU A 2 -9.11 0.43 -17.35
N ILE A 3 -9.17 1.74 -17.07
CA ILE A 3 -8.43 2.37 -15.97
C ILE A 3 -9.44 2.77 -14.91
N ILE A 4 -9.23 2.32 -13.69
CA ILE A 4 -10.14 2.58 -12.57
C ILE A 4 -9.44 3.49 -11.57
N PHE A 5 -10.09 4.57 -11.16
CA PHE A 5 -9.70 5.41 -10.03
C PHE A 5 -10.61 5.08 -8.85
N VAL A 6 -10.00 4.67 -7.74
CA VAL A 6 -10.73 4.27 -6.54
C VAL A 6 -9.92 4.56 -5.29
N PHE A 7 -10.62 4.75 -4.17
CA PHE A 7 -9.98 4.88 -2.87
C PHE A 7 -9.57 3.52 -2.32
N ARG A 8 -8.28 3.34 -2.04
CA ARG A 8 -7.80 2.10 -1.41
C ARG A 8 -8.23 2.04 0.05
N ILE A 9 -8.35 0.82 0.57
CA ILE A 9 -8.57 0.56 2.00
C ILE A 9 -7.42 1.15 2.83
N GLY A 10 -7.74 2.15 3.65
CA GLY A 10 -6.83 2.69 4.65
C GLY A 10 -6.56 1.67 5.75
N LYS A 11 -5.30 1.51 6.16
CA LYS A 11 -4.90 0.53 7.19
C LYS A 11 -4.36 1.18 8.46
N GLY A 12 -4.63 2.47 8.66
CA GLY A 12 -4.18 3.24 9.83
C GLY A 12 -2.65 3.42 9.90
N PHE A 13 -2.11 3.67 11.09
CA PHE A 13 -0.67 3.82 11.30
C PHE A 13 0.05 2.48 11.17
N GLN A 14 0.86 2.33 10.11
CA GLN A 14 1.44 1.03 9.77
C GLN A 14 2.93 0.94 10.03
N GLY A 15 3.31 -0.20 10.63
CA GLY A 15 4.69 -0.63 10.85
C GLY A 15 5.52 -0.65 9.57
N VAL A 16 6.83 -0.33 9.67
CA VAL A 16 7.77 -0.34 8.52
C VAL A 16 7.78 -1.69 7.77
N MET A 17 7.73 -2.81 8.50
CA MET A 17 7.66 -4.14 7.88
C MET A 17 6.37 -4.35 7.07
N LYS A 18 5.22 -3.87 7.55
CA LYS A 18 3.93 -4.08 6.87
C LYS A 18 3.70 -3.10 5.72
N ARG A 19 4.22 -1.88 5.85
CA ARG A 19 4.08 -0.81 4.85
C ARG A 19 5.06 -0.97 3.68
N TRP A 20 6.32 -1.28 3.99
CA TRP A 20 7.43 -1.26 3.03
C TRP A 20 8.04 -2.65 2.77
N GLY A 21 7.57 -3.70 3.46
CA GLY A 21 8.08 -5.06 3.26
C GLY A 21 9.47 -5.33 3.87
N PHE A 22 9.88 -4.55 4.88
CA PHE A 22 11.18 -4.71 5.54
C PHE A 22 11.28 -6.09 6.22
N LYS A 23 12.45 -6.75 6.09
CA LYS A 23 12.70 -8.10 6.63
C LYS A 23 12.77 -8.16 8.16
N GLY A 24 13.11 -7.05 8.83
CA GLY A 24 13.29 -7.00 10.28
C GLY A 24 14.61 -7.63 10.74
N GLN A 25 14.71 -7.90 12.03
CA GLN A 25 15.88 -8.50 12.69
C GLN A 25 15.55 -9.94 13.11
N PRO A 26 16.56 -10.81 13.33
CA PRO A 26 16.32 -12.19 13.76
C PRO A 26 15.48 -12.26 15.04
N ALA A 27 14.65 -13.30 15.13
CA ALA A 27 13.77 -13.53 16.28
C ALA A 27 14.52 -14.16 17.48
N SER A 28 15.59 -14.91 17.22
CA SER A 28 16.45 -15.58 18.20
C SER A 28 17.89 -15.03 18.16
N HIS A 29 18.80 -15.60 18.96
CA HIS A 29 20.22 -15.20 19.09
C HIS A 29 20.47 -13.84 19.76
N GLY A 30 19.91 -13.62 20.96
CA GLY A 30 20.26 -12.48 21.83
C GLY A 30 19.66 -11.14 21.43
N GLN A 31 18.84 -11.10 20.37
CA GLN A 31 18.17 -9.88 19.95
C GLN A 31 17.05 -9.50 20.93
N THR A 32 17.07 -8.25 21.44
CA THR A 32 16.10 -7.80 22.45
C THR A 32 15.34 -6.55 21.97
N LYS A 33 14.00 -6.63 21.87
CA LYS A 33 13.08 -5.50 21.56
C LYS A 33 13.27 -4.83 20.19
N THR A 34 14.06 -5.40 19.27
CA THR A 34 14.33 -4.80 17.94
C THR A 34 13.86 -5.64 16.75
N HIS A 35 13.22 -6.80 16.96
CA HIS A 35 12.82 -7.74 15.89
C HIS A 35 12.08 -7.08 14.71
N ARG A 36 11.28 -6.04 14.98
CA ARG A 36 10.47 -5.33 13.98
C ARG A 36 10.90 -3.88 13.71
N ARG A 37 12.10 -3.51 14.14
CA ARG A 37 12.65 -2.16 13.91
C ARG A 37 13.22 -2.06 12.48
N PRO A 38 13.26 -0.85 11.90
CA PRO A 38 13.75 -0.63 10.54
C PRO A 38 15.25 -0.90 10.33
N GLY A 39 16.04 -1.06 11.39
CA GLY A 39 17.51 -1.13 11.30
C GLY A 39 18.11 0.27 11.13
N ALA A 40 19.31 0.34 10.53
CA ALA A 40 19.94 1.62 10.19
C ALA A 40 19.17 2.31 9.06
N ILE A 41 18.86 3.60 9.24
CA ILE A 41 18.09 4.40 8.27
C ILE A 41 19.02 5.28 7.42
N SER A 42 20.24 5.53 7.89
CA SER A 42 21.25 6.32 7.19
C SER A 42 22.68 5.96 7.61
N THR A 43 23.63 6.43 6.82
CA THR A 43 25.07 6.37 7.06
C THR A 43 25.58 7.64 7.72
N ASN A 44 26.61 7.53 8.57
CA ASN A 44 27.27 8.67 9.19
C ASN A 44 28.10 9.44 8.14
N GLY A 45 27.69 10.66 7.78
CA GLY A 45 28.61 11.66 7.22
C GLY A 45 28.25 12.31 5.89
N LEU A 46 27.25 11.84 5.13
CA LEU A 46 26.88 12.49 3.87
C LEU A 46 25.38 12.73 3.82
N VAL A 47 25.05 14.01 4.08
CA VAL A 47 23.80 14.74 3.83
C VAL A 47 22.71 13.88 3.16
N THR A 48 22.07 13.00 3.93
CA THR A 48 20.87 12.32 3.45
C THR A 48 19.75 13.29 3.76
N SER A 49 19.33 14.04 2.74
CA SER A 49 18.24 15.01 2.87
C SER A 49 17.08 14.43 3.70
N PRO A 50 16.51 15.17 4.66
CA PRO A 50 15.42 14.66 5.52
C PRO A 50 14.28 14.05 4.69
N LEU A 51 14.04 14.60 3.50
CA LEU A 51 13.04 14.19 2.53
C LEU A 51 13.20 12.73 2.04
N GLN A 52 14.42 12.22 1.87
CA GLN A 52 14.62 10.81 1.47
C GLN A 52 14.37 9.84 2.63
N GLN A 53 14.67 10.25 3.86
CA GLN A 53 14.48 9.42 5.06
C GLN A 53 13.00 9.29 5.47
N HIS A 54 12.17 10.30 5.19
CA HIS A 54 10.73 10.27 5.47
C HIS A 54 10.00 9.10 4.80
N SER A 55 10.57 8.57 3.71
CA SER A 55 10.03 7.41 2.98
C SER A 55 10.18 6.07 3.74
N VAL A 56 10.99 6.00 4.78
CA VAL A 56 11.35 4.73 5.43
C VAL A 56 10.64 4.53 6.78
N PHE A 57 10.05 5.60 7.32
CA PHE A 57 9.44 5.57 8.65
C PHE A 57 8.06 4.94 8.66
N ARG A 58 7.67 4.58 9.89
CA ARG A 58 6.32 4.17 10.24
C ARG A 58 5.40 5.33 9.90
N ALA A 59 4.43 5.11 9.02
CA ALA A 59 3.61 6.18 8.50
C ALA A 59 2.19 5.68 8.26
N THR A 60 1.23 6.59 8.33
CA THR A 60 -0.18 6.26 8.15
C THR A 60 -0.44 5.80 6.73
N ALA A 61 -0.93 4.56 6.60
CA ALA A 61 -1.49 4.03 5.37
C ALA A 61 -2.87 4.64 5.19
N PHE A 62 -2.88 5.91 4.78
CA PHE A 62 -4.09 6.68 4.55
C PHE A 62 -4.93 6.09 3.43
N LEU A 63 -6.21 6.42 3.48
CA LEU A 63 -7.12 6.25 2.37
C LEU A 63 -6.64 7.18 1.25
N MET A 64 -6.15 6.60 0.16
CA MET A 64 -5.55 7.33 -0.97
C MET A 64 -6.18 6.84 -2.26
N THR A 65 -6.36 7.74 -3.21
CA THR A 65 -6.77 7.40 -4.57
C THR A 65 -5.66 6.62 -5.24
N VAL A 66 -5.99 5.44 -5.73
CA VAL A 66 -5.09 4.58 -6.49
C VAL A 66 -5.65 4.42 -7.89
N MET A 67 -4.77 4.53 -8.87
CA MET A 67 -5.08 4.25 -10.27
C MET A 67 -4.76 2.78 -10.57
N TRP A 68 -5.79 2.01 -10.86
CA TRP A 68 -5.69 0.60 -11.22
C TRP A 68 -5.82 0.46 -12.73
N ARG A 69 -4.78 -0.06 -13.38
CA ARG A 69 -4.69 -0.18 -14.84
C ARG A 69 -4.69 -1.65 -15.25
N GLY A 70 -5.15 -1.93 -16.47
CA GLY A 70 -4.99 -3.24 -17.09
C GLY A 70 -6.07 -4.25 -16.70
N THR A 71 -7.27 -3.78 -16.35
CA THR A 71 -8.42 -4.66 -16.14
C THR A 71 -9.26 -4.75 -17.40
N ASP A 72 -9.81 -5.93 -17.69
CA ASP A 72 -10.69 -6.15 -18.83
C ASP A 72 -12.14 -6.29 -18.39
N VAL A 73 -13.05 -5.75 -19.19
CA VAL A 73 -14.48 -5.88 -18.96
C VAL A 73 -14.94 -7.20 -19.58
N TRP A 74 -15.49 -8.09 -18.76
CA TRP A 74 -15.99 -9.39 -19.21
C TRP A 74 -17.39 -9.29 -19.80
N ARG A 75 -18.27 -8.53 -19.14
CA ARG A 75 -19.66 -8.42 -19.54
C ARG A 75 -20.26 -7.12 -19.03
N ILE A 76 -21.17 -6.56 -19.81
CA ILE A 76 -22.02 -5.44 -19.41
C ILE A 76 -23.47 -5.94 -19.45
N ASN A 77 -24.19 -5.81 -18.34
CA ASN A 77 -25.61 -6.14 -18.26
C ASN A 77 -26.42 -4.85 -18.10
N THR A 78 -27.03 -4.39 -19.20
CA THR A 78 -27.84 -3.17 -19.27
C THR A 78 -29.22 -3.30 -18.61
N LYS A 79 -29.66 -4.51 -18.24
CA LYS A 79 -30.94 -4.69 -17.53
C LYS A 79 -30.83 -4.36 -16.04
N HIS A 80 -29.63 -4.51 -15.48
CA HIS A 80 -29.37 -4.32 -14.04
C HIS A 80 -28.31 -3.23 -13.79
N ASP A 81 -27.80 -2.61 -14.86
CA ASP A 81 -26.71 -1.62 -14.85
C ASP A 81 -25.44 -2.10 -14.12
N ILE A 82 -25.04 -3.35 -14.38
CA ILE A 82 -23.87 -3.98 -13.76
C ILE A 82 -22.78 -4.23 -14.81
N ILE A 83 -21.54 -3.90 -14.44
CA ILE A 83 -20.34 -4.19 -15.21
C ILE A 83 -19.53 -5.26 -14.48
N TYR A 84 -19.17 -6.33 -15.20
CA TYR A 84 -18.29 -7.39 -14.71
C TYR A 84 -16.87 -7.09 -15.15
N VAL A 85 -15.95 -6.95 -14.19
CA VAL A 85 -14.55 -6.64 -14.42
C VAL A 85 -13.69 -7.83 -14.01
N ASN A 86 -12.67 -8.15 -14.81
CA ASN A 86 -11.68 -9.18 -14.51
C ASN A 86 -10.74 -8.73 -13.38
N GLY A 87 -10.58 -9.58 -12.38
CA GLY A 87 -9.61 -9.38 -11.30
C GLY A 87 -10.15 -8.62 -10.09
N SER A 88 -9.23 -8.06 -9.31
CA SER A 88 -9.56 -7.35 -8.07
C SER A 88 -9.64 -5.85 -8.31
N VAL A 89 -10.74 -5.24 -7.87
CA VAL A 89 -10.89 -3.78 -7.79
C VAL A 89 -10.52 -3.35 -6.37
N PRO A 90 -9.57 -2.41 -6.19
CA PRO A 90 -9.21 -1.93 -4.87
C PRO A 90 -10.36 -1.14 -4.24
N GLY A 91 -10.58 -1.27 -2.94
CA GLY A 91 -11.60 -0.51 -2.21
C GLY A 91 -12.47 -1.39 -1.32
N HIS A 92 -13.31 -0.77 -0.51
CA HIS A 92 -14.34 -1.49 0.26
C HIS A 92 -15.56 -1.77 -0.63
N THR A 93 -16.37 -2.75 -0.26
CA THR A 93 -17.71 -2.94 -0.85
C THR A 93 -18.52 -1.64 -0.71
N ASN A 94 -19.25 -1.27 -1.76
CA ASN A 94 -20.03 -0.02 -1.85
C ASN A 94 -19.20 1.28 -1.89
N CYS A 95 -17.91 1.21 -2.25
CA CYS A 95 -17.12 2.41 -2.50
C CYS A 95 -17.45 3.01 -3.88
N LEU A 96 -17.28 4.33 -4.01
CA LEU A 96 -17.35 5.01 -5.30
C LEU A 96 -16.16 4.60 -6.16
N VAL A 97 -16.46 4.12 -7.37
CA VAL A 97 -15.48 3.71 -8.37
C VAL A 97 -15.65 4.61 -9.58
N LYS A 98 -14.57 5.30 -9.98
CA LYS A 98 -14.53 6.06 -11.22
C LYS A 98 -13.85 5.22 -12.29
N VAL A 99 -14.61 4.86 -13.30
CA VAL A 99 -14.18 4.12 -14.48
C VAL A 99 -13.81 5.10 -15.60
#